data_AF-A0A7S2LGY5-F1
#
_entry.id   AF-A0A7S2LGY5-F1
#
_cell.length_a   1.000
_cell.length_b   1.000
_cell.length_c   1.000
_cell.angle_alpha   90.00
_cell.angle_beta   90.00
_cell.angle_gamma   90.00
#
_symmetry.space_group_name_H-M   'P 1'
#
loop_
_entity.id
_entity.type
_entity.pdbx_description
1 polymer ?
#
loop_
_entity_poly.entity_id
_entity_poly.type
_entity_poly.pdbx_seq_one_letter_code
_entity_poly.pdbx_strand_id
1 'polypeptide(L)'
;LVYFLLRINLQLIQRLDTNSGGGVNQNNVATIRAKAANINNNNQLRANSIETIGNNIKEVEEQALQNRLVTLREEVTTMQKKVDDMKQRMEHVKSIQRSSSASAILGVGGVRSSTKQTNKQLNRHICTKDQETLQSNRLQKRFSEWWSHSACPDQVWMDHIDTLFADATSTSTTQQPYLVLDIGCNKGYTSADFLDALSPGTNMNPHTLVTAIRAIAKEDNTKFDRDGGVCNDSKKALNRDRSTVRDVEVHCFEPSPATYEMLKRAHTKLMPKEEDGGAKWFIHNKGLHGTNGEMSWHSACAHAVGDELCTIVDEGTSDAITVPVVTVDTFLEETYPSSSSELPLVHMLKIDAEGLDPAVLQGSMNVLTQNRAIMVMFEFNPGLSEKGDHPHGMWGRNGNPRVTLMEVTSWLDDIGYDCYLDTHLPDENEKNKGVLEAPGLYRITGDCMSKEPSVRGWANVVCASRKYGNVAERLLELATIVQT
;
A
#
# COMPACT_ATOMS: atom_id res chain seq x y z
N LEU A 1 22.57 -43.27 -10.00
CA LEU A 1 22.00 -43.70 -11.30
C LEU A 1 23.05 -43.79 -12.41
N VAL A 2 23.83 -42.72 -12.69
CA VAL A 2 24.86 -42.70 -13.76
C VAL A 2 25.94 -43.79 -13.57
N TYR A 3 26.46 -43.97 -12.36
CA TYR A 3 27.48 -44.99 -12.05
C TYR A 3 26.96 -46.43 -12.23
N PHE A 4 25.66 -46.63 -11.99
CA PHE A 4 24.98 -47.92 -12.15
C PHE A 4 24.82 -48.29 -13.64
N LEU A 5 24.42 -47.32 -14.47
CA LEU A 5 24.31 -47.49 -15.93
C LEU A 5 25.67 -47.74 -16.60
N LEU A 6 26.74 -47.09 -16.12
CA LEU A 6 28.11 -47.32 -16.60
C LEU A 6 28.61 -48.74 -16.29
N ARG A 7 28.28 -49.26 -15.10
CA ARG A 7 28.64 -50.62 -14.70
C ARG A 7 27.92 -51.68 -15.53
N ILE A 8 26.64 -51.45 -15.86
CA ILE A 8 25.84 -52.31 -16.73
C ILE A 8 26.44 -52.35 -18.15
N ASN A 9 26.82 -51.20 -18.71
CA ASN A 9 27.44 -51.13 -20.03
C ASN A 9 28.81 -51.86 -20.09
N LEU A 10 29.63 -51.72 -19.06
CA LEU A 10 30.92 -52.44 -18.98
C LEU A 10 30.73 -53.96 -18.88
N GLN A 11 29.74 -54.44 -18.12
CA GLN A 11 29.41 -55.86 -18.06
C GLN A 11 28.83 -56.41 -19.37
N LEU A 12 28.05 -55.59 -20.11
CA LEU A 12 27.55 -55.93 -21.44
C LEU A 12 28.68 -56.07 -22.46
N ILE A 13 29.66 -55.16 -22.45
CA ILE A 13 30.83 -55.22 -23.34
C ILE A 13 31.70 -56.45 -23.04
N GLN A 14 31.90 -56.79 -21.77
CA GLN A 14 32.65 -58.00 -21.39
C GLN A 14 31.95 -59.30 -21.80
N ARG A 15 30.61 -59.32 -21.84
CA ARG A 15 29.84 -60.49 -22.32
C ARG A 15 29.84 -60.65 -23.83
N LEU A 16 30.02 -59.55 -24.58
CA LEU A 16 30.14 -59.60 -26.05
C LEU A 16 31.49 -60.18 -26.48
N ASP A 17 32.57 -59.98 -25.70
CA ASP A 17 33.92 -60.52 -25.98
C ASP A 17 33.98 -62.06 -25.87
N THR A 18 33.07 -62.71 -25.13
CA THR A 18 33.08 -64.17 -24.92
C THR A 18 32.29 -64.98 -25.94
N ASN A 19 31.48 -64.35 -26.81
CA ASN A 19 30.56 -65.06 -27.70
C ASN A 19 30.79 -64.86 -29.21
N SER A 20 31.80 -64.09 -29.63
CA SER A 20 32.09 -63.89 -31.05
C SER A 20 33.36 -64.63 -31.48
N GLY A 21 33.19 -65.84 -32.03
CA GLY A 21 34.22 -66.57 -32.80
C GLY A 21 34.51 -65.96 -34.17
N GLY A 22 34.35 -64.63 -34.32
CA GLY A 22 34.67 -63.89 -35.54
C GLY A 22 35.79 -62.90 -35.23
N GLY A 23 36.86 -62.92 -36.02
CA GLY A 23 38.07 -62.11 -35.81
C GLY A 23 37.78 -60.62 -35.73
N VAL A 24 37.59 -60.11 -34.52
CA VAL A 24 37.54 -58.68 -34.23
C VAL A 24 38.97 -58.14 -34.27
N ASN A 25 39.18 -57.14 -35.12
CA ASN A 25 40.45 -56.46 -35.29
C ASN A 25 40.95 -55.89 -33.95
N GLN A 26 42.00 -56.49 -33.38
CA GLN A 26 42.53 -56.20 -32.04
C GLN A 26 42.90 -54.70 -31.85
N ASN A 27 43.19 -53.98 -32.93
CA ASN A 27 43.50 -52.55 -32.90
C ASN A 27 42.30 -51.68 -32.49
N ASN A 28 41.08 -52.10 -32.81
CA ASN A 28 39.86 -51.38 -32.40
C ASN A 28 39.57 -51.58 -30.91
N VAL A 29 39.86 -52.75 -30.37
CA VAL A 29 39.66 -53.06 -28.94
C VAL A 29 40.62 -52.25 -28.06
N ALA A 30 41.89 -52.13 -28.47
CA ALA A 30 42.87 -51.30 -27.76
C ALA A 30 42.46 -49.81 -27.73
N THR A 31 41.95 -49.30 -28.85
CA THR A 31 41.49 -47.90 -28.97
C THR A 31 40.26 -47.63 -28.09
N ILE A 32 39.31 -48.57 -28.03
CA ILE A 32 38.12 -48.45 -27.17
C ILE A 32 38.51 -48.52 -25.70
N ARG A 33 39.44 -49.42 -25.31
CA ARG A 33 39.95 -49.48 -23.92
C ARG A 33 40.67 -48.21 -23.51
N ALA A 34 41.48 -47.62 -24.39
CA ALA A 34 42.15 -46.34 -24.13
C ALA A 34 41.14 -45.18 -23.96
N LYS A 35 40.11 -45.11 -24.81
CA LYS A 35 39.02 -44.11 -24.65
C LYS A 35 38.22 -44.32 -23.36
N ALA A 36 37.90 -45.56 -23.01
CA ALA A 36 37.17 -45.88 -21.78
C ALA A 36 37.98 -45.52 -20.52
N ALA A 37 39.30 -45.80 -20.51
CA ALA A 37 40.18 -45.41 -19.42
C ALA A 37 40.25 -43.89 -19.25
N ASN A 38 40.31 -43.15 -20.37
CA ASN A 38 40.36 -41.68 -20.35
C ASN A 38 39.03 -41.06 -19.84
N ILE A 39 37.89 -41.65 -20.22
CA ILE A 39 36.56 -41.26 -19.69
C ILE A 39 36.49 -41.54 -18.18
N ASN A 40 37.03 -42.67 -17.71
CA ASN A 40 37.00 -43.01 -16.30
C ASN A 40 37.86 -42.04 -15.45
N ASN A 41 39.05 -41.68 -15.93
CA ASN A 41 39.89 -40.67 -15.28
C ASN A 41 39.21 -39.30 -15.22
N ASN A 42 38.58 -38.86 -16.31
CA ASN A 42 37.84 -37.59 -16.33
C ASN A 42 36.62 -37.60 -15.39
N ASN A 43 35.92 -38.73 -15.28
CA ASN A 43 34.81 -38.86 -14.34
C ASN A 43 35.29 -38.88 -12.88
N GLN A 44 36.45 -39.46 -12.60
CA GLN A 44 37.06 -39.45 -11.26
C GLN A 44 37.51 -38.03 -10.86
N LEU A 45 38.11 -37.27 -11.79
CA LEU A 45 38.44 -35.86 -11.57
C LEU A 45 37.18 -35.01 -11.31
N ARG A 46 36.09 -35.26 -12.03
CA ARG A 46 34.80 -34.59 -11.80
C ARG A 46 34.18 -34.96 -10.44
N ALA A 47 34.27 -36.21 -10.03
CA ALA A 47 33.77 -36.65 -8.72
C ALA A 47 34.52 -35.95 -7.57
N ASN A 48 35.86 -35.89 -7.65
CA ASN A 48 36.67 -35.20 -6.64
C ASN A 48 36.40 -33.68 -6.61
N SER A 49 36.13 -33.07 -7.77
CA SER A 49 35.75 -31.65 -7.87
C SER A 49 34.38 -31.38 -7.23
N ILE A 50 33.39 -32.25 -7.47
CA ILE A 50 32.05 -32.13 -6.86
C ILE A 50 32.12 -32.28 -5.33
N GLU A 51 32.94 -33.21 -4.83
CA GLU A 51 33.14 -33.38 -3.38
C GLU A 51 33.80 -32.15 -2.74
N THR A 52 34.79 -31.56 -3.41
CA THR A 52 35.45 -30.32 -2.97
C THR A 52 34.46 -29.14 -2.96
N ILE A 53 33.64 -29.00 -3.99
CA ILE A 53 32.59 -27.97 -4.05
C ILE A 53 31.55 -28.18 -2.93
N GLY A 54 31.15 -29.43 -2.67
CA GLY A 54 30.21 -29.76 -1.60
C GLY A 54 30.72 -29.40 -0.21
N ASN A 55 32.02 -29.63 0.05
CA ASN A 55 32.64 -29.25 1.33
C ASN A 55 32.74 -27.72 1.48
N ASN A 56 33.10 -27.00 0.41
CA ASN A 56 33.12 -25.53 0.43
C ASN A 56 31.72 -24.92 0.64
N ILE A 57 30.67 -25.52 0.06
CA ILE A 57 29.29 -25.05 0.29
C ILE A 57 28.90 -25.22 1.75
N LYS A 58 29.22 -26.36 2.37
CA LYS A 58 28.93 -26.57 3.81
C LYS A 58 29.64 -25.56 4.71
N GLU A 59 30.90 -25.25 4.42
CA GLU A 59 31.67 -24.27 5.18
C GLU A 59 31.07 -22.86 5.05
N VAL A 60 30.65 -22.47 3.84
CA VAL A 60 29.97 -21.19 3.60
C VAL A 60 28.59 -21.13 4.29
N GLU A 61 27.82 -22.22 4.26
CA GLU A 61 26.53 -22.30 4.97
C GLU A 61 26.70 -22.22 6.48
N GLU A 62 27.70 -22.92 7.04
CA GLU A 62 28.00 -22.89 8.48
C GLU A 62 28.47 -21.50 8.93
N GLN A 63 29.30 -20.84 8.13
CA GLN A 63 29.73 -19.47 8.41
C GLN A 63 28.59 -18.45 8.29
N ALA A 64 27.69 -18.62 7.31
CA ALA A 64 26.48 -17.81 7.19
C ALA A 64 25.54 -18.00 8.40
N LEU A 65 25.41 -19.23 8.90
CA LEU A 65 24.61 -19.55 10.08
C LEU A 65 25.20 -18.92 11.34
N GLN A 66 26.53 -18.97 11.52
CA GLN A 66 27.22 -18.33 12.63
C GLN A 66 27.06 -16.81 12.61
N ASN A 67 27.22 -16.18 11.45
CA ASN A 67 27.01 -14.73 11.30
C ASN A 67 25.58 -14.33 11.66
N ARG A 68 24.59 -15.10 11.19
CA ARG A 68 23.17 -14.87 11.53
C ARG A 68 22.92 -15.01 13.03
N LEU A 69 23.58 -15.95 13.70
CA LEU A 69 23.45 -16.18 15.13
C LEU A 69 24.08 -15.04 15.97
N VAL A 70 25.15 -14.42 15.48
CA VAL A 70 25.73 -13.20 16.07
C VAL A 70 24.75 -12.03 15.96
N THR A 71 24.21 -11.76 14.76
CA THR A 71 23.23 -10.68 14.54
C THR A 71 21.99 -10.84 15.44
N LEU A 72 21.45 -12.06 15.55
CA LEU A 72 20.30 -12.33 16.42
C LEU A 72 20.60 -12.06 17.90
N ARG A 73 21.84 -12.31 18.37
CA ARG A 73 22.24 -11.99 19.75
C ARG A 73 22.31 -10.49 20.01
N GLU A 74 22.78 -9.72 19.02
CA GLU A 74 22.81 -8.25 19.09
C GLU A 74 21.40 -7.65 19.12
N GLU A 75 20.49 -8.19 18.31
CA GLU A 75 19.07 -7.81 18.30
C GLU A 75 18.40 -8.12 19.65
N VAL A 76 18.61 -9.32 20.20
CA VAL A 76 18.08 -9.70 21.52
C VAL A 76 18.61 -8.79 22.62
N THR A 77 19.90 -8.44 22.59
CA THR A 77 20.51 -7.52 23.55
C THR A 77 19.89 -6.11 23.44
N THR A 78 19.62 -5.65 22.22
CA THR A 78 18.97 -4.36 21.96
C THR A 78 17.52 -4.35 22.46
N MET A 79 16.77 -5.44 22.24
CA MET A 79 15.41 -5.60 22.76
C MET A 79 15.38 -5.62 24.29
N GLN A 80 16.31 -6.32 24.92
CA GLN A 80 16.44 -6.37 26.37
C GLN A 80 16.60 -4.95 26.95
N LYS A 81 17.47 -4.13 26.34
CA LYS A 81 17.67 -2.73 26.74
C LYS A 81 16.40 -1.88 26.61
N LYS A 82 15.63 -2.07 25.53
CA LYS A 82 14.34 -1.38 25.33
C LYS A 82 13.30 -1.78 26.39
N VAL A 83 13.24 -3.07 26.73
CA VAL A 83 12.35 -3.58 27.79
C VAL A 83 12.72 -2.98 29.15
N ASP A 84 14.01 -2.85 29.45
CA ASP A 84 14.46 -2.25 30.71
C ASP A 84 14.19 -0.74 30.77
N ASP A 85 14.36 0.01 29.67
CA ASP A 85 13.97 1.43 29.58
C ASP A 85 12.46 1.60 29.79
N MET A 86 11.64 0.74 29.17
CA MET A 86 10.19 0.76 29.33
C MET A 86 9.77 0.44 30.77
N LYS A 87 10.43 -0.51 31.45
CA LYS A 87 10.19 -0.77 32.88
C LYS A 87 10.52 0.45 33.73
N GLN A 88 11.62 1.15 33.46
CA GLN A 88 11.98 2.37 34.18
C GLN A 88 10.95 3.48 33.97
N ARG A 89 10.47 3.68 32.74
CA ARG A 89 9.38 4.63 32.43
C ARG A 89 8.09 4.26 33.16
N MET A 90 7.72 2.97 33.20
CA MET A 90 6.54 2.51 33.94
C MET A 90 6.64 2.78 35.44
N GLU A 91 7.81 2.56 36.05
CA GLU A 91 8.01 2.89 37.47
C GLU A 91 7.97 4.40 37.71
N HIS A 92 8.47 5.21 36.77
CA HIS A 92 8.34 6.67 36.83
C HIS A 92 6.86 7.10 36.79
N VAL A 93 6.05 6.55 35.87
CA VAL A 93 4.60 6.81 35.79
C VAL A 93 3.89 6.39 37.08
N LYS A 94 4.20 5.21 37.64
CA LYS A 94 3.66 4.78 38.93
C LYS A 94 4.03 5.74 40.06
N SER A 95 5.23 6.30 40.05
CA SER A 95 5.66 7.29 41.06
C SER A 95 4.92 8.62 40.94
N ILE A 96 4.64 9.08 39.72
CA ILE A 96 3.81 10.27 39.46
C ILE A 96 2.37 10.03 39.93
N GLN A 97 1.83 8.83 39.69
CA GLN A 97 0.48 8.47 40.12
C GLN A 97 0.35 8.37 41.65
N ARG A 98 1.40 7.93 42.35
CA ARG A 98 1.43 7.89 43.82
C ARG A 98 1.57 9.29 44.43
N SER A 99 2.39 10.17 43.85
CA SER A 99 2.57 11.55 44.33
C SER A 99 1.35 12.44 44.08
N SER A 100 0.62 12.24 42.98
CA SER A 100 -0.67 12.89 42.72
C SER A 100 -1.81 12.37 43.63
N SER A 101 -1.68 11.18 44.20
CA SER A 101 -2.65 10.64 45.17
C SER A 101 -2.43 11.16 46.61
N ALA A 102 -1.21 11.60 46.94
CA ALA A 102 -0.90 12.12 48.27
C ALA A 102 -1.38 13.56 48.52
N SER A 103 -1.60 14.35 47.46
CA SER A 103 -2.12 15.73 47.57
C SER A 103 -3.66 15.81 47.61
N ALA A 104 -4.36 14.66 47.56
CA ALA A 104 -5.83 14.62 47.53
C ALA A 104 -6.48 14.25 48.89
N ILE A 105 -5.69 14.06 49.95
CA ILE A 105 -6.20 13.77 51.29
C ILE A 105 -6.35 15.09 52.05
N LEU A 106 -7.38 15.87 51.68
CA LEU A 106 -8.09 16.87 52.50
C LEU A 106 -9.14 17.56 51.60
N GLY A 107 -10.18 16.82 51.19
CA GLY A 107 -11.25 17.39 50.38
C GLY A 107 -12.26 16.36 49.83
N VAL A 108 -13.14 15.88 50.71
CA VAL A 108 -14.54 15.49 50.46
C VAL A 108 -14.92 14.95 49.06
N GLY A 109 -15.18 13.64 49.00
CA GLY A 109 -16.28 13.03 48.24
C GLY A 109 -16.44 13.42 46.77
N GLY A 110 -15.58 12.92 45.89
CA GLY A 110 -15.73 13.04 44.44
C GLY A 110 -15.66 11.68 43.76
N VAL A 111 -16.81 11.18 43.31
CA VAL A 111 -16.93 10.07 42.36
C VAL A 111 -15.99 10.35 41.18
N ARG A 112 -14.96 9.51 40.98
CA ARG A 112 -14.12 9.56 39.77
C ARG A 112 -14.97 9.10 38.59
N SER A 113 -15.74 10.03 38.05
CA SER A 113 -16.35 9.90 36.74
C SER A 113 -15.22 9.88 35.72
N SER A 114 -14.98 8.73 35.10
CA SER A 114 -14.31 8.66 33.80
C SER A 114 -15.24 9.36 32.81
N THR A 115 -15.21 10.69 32.78
CA THR A 115 -15.90 11.47 31.76
C THR A 115 -15.35 11.02 30.43
N LYS A 116 -16.11 10.15 29.75
CA LYS A 116 -15.96 9.84 28.32
C LYS A 116 -15.75 11.18 27.63
N GLN A 117 -14.54 11.38 27.14
CA GLN A 117 -14.17 12.57 26.40
C GLN A 117 -15.04 12.53 25.14
N THR A 118 -16.16 13.25 25.18
CA THR A 118 -17.08 13.38 24.06
C THR A 118 -16.28 13.87 22.86
N ASN A 119 -16.49 13.28 21.67
CA ASN A 119 -15.87 13.66 20.39
C ASN A 119 -15.86 15.19 20.23
N LYS A 120 -14.80 15.82 20.73
CA LYS A 120 -14.68 17.26 20.76
C LYS A 120 -14.08 17.64 19.42
N GLN A 121 -14.79 18.48 18.69
CA GLN A 121 -14.28 19.06 17.45
C GLN A 121 -12.87 19.64 17.70
N LEU A 122 -11.91 19.26 16.86
CA LEU A 122 -10.54 19.78 16.96
C LEU A 122 -10.53 21.23 16.47
N ASN A 123 -9.83 22.10 17.19
CA ASN A 123 -9.65 23.48 16.73
C ASN A 123 -8.71 23.52 15.52
N ARG A 124 -8.97 24.42 14.57
CA ARG A 124 -8.05 24.71 13.46
C ARG A 124 -6.69 25.11 14.03
N HIS A 125 -5.65 24.34 13.71
CA HIS A 125 -4.27 24.72 14.01
C HIS A 125 -3.73 25.60 12.89
N ILE A 126 -3.05 26.69 13.26
CA ILE A 126 -2.51 27.69 12.34
C ILE A 126 -1.01 27.81 12.61
N CYS A 127 -0.20 27.63 11.57
CA CYS A 127 1.24 27.84 11.64
C CYS A 127 1.59 29.34 11.73
N THR A 128 2.62 29.67 12.50
CA THR A 128 3.23 31.01 12.41
C THR A 128 3.96 31.18 11.07
N LYS A 129 4.25 32.43 10.67
CA LYS A 129 5.01 32.72 9.44
C LYS A 129 6.39 32.03 9.41
N ASP A 130 7.04 31.92 10.57
CA ASP A 130 8.32 31.23 10.70
C ASP A 130 8.15 29.72 10.52
N GLN A 131 7.13 29.11 11.13
CA GLN A 131 6.79 27.69 10.95
C GLN A 131 6.45 27.38 9.49
N GLU A 132 5.61 28.18 8.85
CA GLU A 132 5.26 28.08 7.43
C GLU A 132 6.51 28.06 6.55
N THR A 133 7.43 29.00 6.78
CA THR A 133 8.66 29.14 6.01
C THR A 133 9.58 27.93 6.21
N LEU A 134 9.81 27.54 7.47
CA LEU A 134 10.66 26.39 7.82
C LEU A 134 10.09 25.07 7.28
N GLN A 135 8.78 24.87 7.42
CA GLN A 135 8.09 23.69 6.94
C GLN A 135 8.09 23.60 5.42
N SER A 136 7.79 24.70 4.73
CA SER A 136 7.87 24.76 3.27
C SER A 136 9.28 24.45 2.77
N ASN A 137 10.31 25.03 3.39
CA ASN A 137 11.69 24.78 2.99
C ASN A 137 12.11 23.33 3.25
N ARG A 138 11.72 22.75 4.40
CA ARG A 138 11.96 21.34 4.72
C ARG A 138 11.30 20.44 3.70
N LEU A 139 10.00 20.61 3.46
CA LEU A 139 9.22 19.81 2.53
C LEU A 139 9.83 19.82 1.12
N GLN A 140 10.13 21.00 0.58
CA GLN A 140 10.70 21.18 -0.75
C GLN A 140 12.06 20.51 -0.90
N LYS A 141 12.92 20.67 0.13
CA LYS A 141 14.21 20.00 0.17
C LYS A 141 14.01 18.48 0.12
N ARG A 142 13.15 17.93 0.98
CA ARG A 142 12.94 16.49 1.10
C ARG A 142 12.34 15.85 -0.16
N PHE A 143 11.33 16.48 -0.74
CA PHE A 143 10.70 15.95 -1.95
C PHE A 143 11.60 16.03 -3.19
N SER A 144 12.63 16.88 -3.16
CA SER A 144 13.65 16.93 -4.22
C SER A 144 14.75 15.87 -4.07
N GLU A 145 15.06 15.45 -2.83
CA GLU A 145 16.18 14.56 -2.51
C GLU A 145 15.97 13.13 -3.03
N TRP A 146 14.79 12.55 -2.81
CA TRP A 146 14.49 11.18 -3.23
C TRP A 146 13.06 11.06 -3.80
N TRP A 147 12.89 10.26 -4.86
CA TRP A 147 11.61 10.12 -5.59
C TRP A 147 10.51 9.37 -4.81
N SER A 148 10.85 8.23 -4.19
CA SER A 148 9.93 7.44 -3.35
C SER A 148 9.35 8.19 -2.15
N HIS A 149 9.76 9.44 -1.84
CA HIS A 149 9.47 10.07 -0.54
C HIS A 149 8.03 10.50 -0.52
N SER A 150 7.63 11.03 -1.66
CA SER A 150 6.27 11.37 -1.99
C SER A 150 5.55 10.19 -2.65
N ALA A 151 6.21 9.44 -3.54
CA ALA A 151 5.53 8.46 -4.40
C ALA A 151 5.15 7.14 -3.71
N CYS A 152 5.93 6.66 -2.73
CA CYS A 152 5.65 5.38 -2.07
C CYS A 152 5.53 5.55 -0.56
N PRO A 153 4.50 6.29 -0.09
CA PRO A 153 4.36 6.54 1.34
C PRO A 153 4.05 5.26 2.11
N ASP A 154 4.48 5.19 3.36
CA ASP A 154 4.26 4.02 4.21
C ASP A 154 2.85 3.98 4.81
N GLN A 155 2.07 5.06 4.64
CA GLN A 155 0.71 5.19 5.14
C GLN A 155 0.61 4.90 6.64
N VAL A 156 1.56 5.42 7.45
CA VAL A 156 1.62 5.16 8.90
C VAL A 156 0.36 5.57 9.67
N TRP A 157 -0.51 6.37 9.06
CA TRP A 157 -1.82 6.73 9.60
C TRP A 157 -2.86 5.60 9.49
N MET A 158 -2.63 4.57 8.68
CA MET A 158 -3.44 3.35 8.60
C MET A 158 -3.28 2.47 9.84
N ASP A 159 -2.19 2.62 10.59
CA ASP A 159 -1.96 1.88 11.82
C ASP A 159 -3.10 2.16 12.83
N HIS A 160 -3.84 1.11 13.19
CA HIS A 160 -4.99 1.15 14.10
C HIS A 160 -6.17 2.01 13.60
N ILE A 161 -6.33 2.15 12.28
CA ILE A 161 -7.45 2.88 11.68
C ILE A 161 -8.82 2.34 12.10
N ASP A 162 -8.93 1.04 12.39
CA ASP A 162 -10.13 0.40 12.92
C ASP A 162 -10.57 0.98 14.27
N THR A 163 -9.61 1.26 15.15
CA THR A 163 -9.85 1.86 16.46
C THR A 163 -10.25 3.33 16.32
N LEU A 164 -9.56 4.06 15.43
CA LEU A 164 -9.88 5.47 15.15
C LEU A 164 -11.30 5.65 14.63
N PHE A 165 -11.73 4.79 13.69
CA PHE A 165 -13.09 4.81 13.15
C PHE A 165 -14.14 4.35 14.16
N ALA A 166 -13.85 3.34 14.98
CA ALA A 166 -14.74 2.94 16.06
C ALA A 166 -14.98 4.10 17.06
N ASP A 167 -13.92 4.80 17.46
CA ASP A 167 -14.03 5.93 18.39
C ASP A 167 -14.80 7.10 17.77
N ALA A 168 -14.53 7.41 16.50
CA ALA A 168 -15.21 8.47 15.75
C ALA A 168 -16.73 8.23 15.62
N THR A 169 -17.15 6.96 15.60
CA THR A 169 -18.55 6.55 15.41
C THR A 169 -19.26 6.01 16.65
N SER A 170 -18.55 5.95 17.79
CA SER A 170 -19.03 5.37 19.06
C SER A 170 -20.33 5.96 19.64
N THR A 171 -20.80 7.08 19.10
CA THR A 171 -22.06 7.73 19.50
C THR A 171 -23.29 7.24 18.71
N SER A 172 -23.09 6.50 17.62
CA SER A 172 -24.17 5.90 16.85
C SER A 172 -24.76 4.70 17.57
N THR A 173 -26.08 4.68 17.77
CA THR A 173 -26.79 3.56 18.38
C THR A 173 -26.92 2.36 17.45
N THR A 174 -26.70 2.56 16.15
CA THR A 174 -26.67 1.50 15.14
C THR A 174 -25.24 1.34 14.64
N GLN A 175 -24.73 0.12 14.74
CA GLN A 175 -23.46 -0.25 14.15
C GLN A 175 -23.64 -0.27 12.63
N GLN A 176 -23.20 0.80 11.97
CA GLN A 176 -23.16 0.88 10.51
C GLN A 176 -21.85 0.23 10.02
N PRO A 177 -21.86 -0.39 8.83
CA PRO A 177 -20.62 -0.89 8.23
C PRO A 177 -19.63 0.25 8.01
N TYR A 178 -18.34 -0.06 8.10
CA TYR A 178 -17.30 0.87 7.65
C TYR A 178 -17.39 1.05 6.14
N LEU A 179 -17.78 2.23 5.69
CA LEU A 179 -17.90 2.57 4.27
C LEU A 179 -16.60 3.21 3.75
N VAL A 180 -15.98 2.55 2.77
CA VAL A 180 -14.78 3.02 2.06
C VAL A 180 -15.09 3.15 0.57
N LEU A 181 -14.78 4.31 0.00
CA LEU A 181 -14.82 4.53 -1.45
C LEU A 181 -13.38 4.60 -1.96
N ASP A 182 -12.98 3.63 -2.80
CA ASP A 182 -11.66 3.53 -3.44
C ASP A 182 -11.82 3.88 -4.93
N ILE A 183 -11.64 5.17 -5.23
CA ILE A 183 -11.81 5.72 -6.58
C ILE A 183 -10.48 5.60 -7.33
N GLY A 184 -10.54 5.05 -8.54
CA GLY A 184 -9.35 4.65 -9.28
C GLY A 184 -8.62 3.53 -8.54
N CYS A 185 -9.35 2.45 -8.23
CA CYS A 185 -8.79 1.37 -7.43
C CYS A 185 -7.70 0.57 -8.19
N ASN A 186 -7.57 0.73 -9.51
CA ASN A 186 -6.53 0.11 -10.34
C ASN A 186 -6.50 -1.40 -10.13
N LYS A 187 -5.41 -1.97 -9.62
CA LYS A 187 -5.30 -3.42 -9.33
C LYS A 187 -5.99 -3.84 -8.01
N GLY A 188 -6.61 -2.91 -7.28
CA GLY A 188 -7.37 -3.16 -6.06
C GLY A 188 -6.52 -3.25 -4.77
N TYR A 189 -5.24 -2.87 -4.81
CA TYR A 189 -4.35 -2.99 -3.66
C TYR A 189 -4.79 -2.14 -2.48
N THR A 190 -5.22 -0.91 -2.73
CA THR A 190 -5.74 -0.01 -1.68
C THR A 190 -7.00 -0.58 -1.03
N SER A 191 -7.95 -1.10 -1.84
CA SER A 191 -9.10 -1.84 -1.33
C SER A 191 -8.70 -3.02 -0.43
N ALA A 192 -7.68 -3.79 -0.85
CA ALA A 192 -7.17 -4.91 -0.07
C ALA A 192 -6.49 -4.47 1.23
N ASP A 193 -5.77 -3.35 1.23
CA ASP A 193 -5.18 -2.74 2.44
C ASP A 193 -6.27 -2.34 3.44
N PHE A 194 -7.36 -1.72 2.98
CA PHE A 194 -8.49 -1.37 3.86
C PHE A 194 -9.21 -2.60 4.42
N LEU A 195 -9.42 -3.63 3.60
CA LEU A 195 -10.00 -4.89 4.07
C LEU A 195 -9.11 -5.59 5.09
N ASP A 196 -7.79 -5.55 4.91
CA ASP A 196 -6.84 -6.10 5.88
C ASP A 196 -6.77 -5.28 7.17
N ALA A 197 -6.86 -3.96 7.08
CA ALA A 197 -6.83 -3.08 8.25
C ALA A 197 -8.14 -3.18 9.07
N LEU A 198 -9.29 -3.18 8.40
CA LEU A 198 -10.60 -3.08 9.03
C LEU A 198 -11.23 -4.44 9.33
N SER A 199 -11.00 -5.45 8.50
CA SER A 199 -11.60 -6.79 8.63
C SER A 199 -10.64 -7.90 8.17
N PRO A 200 -9.47 -8.05 8.84
CA PRO A 200 -8.39 -8.95 8.39
C PRO A 200 -8.75 -10.45 8.33
N GLY A 201 -9.83 -10.88 8.99
CA GLY A 201 -10.33 -12.26 8.94
C GLY A 201 -10.92 -12.67 7.59
N THR A 202 -11.07 -11.75 6.64
CA THR A 202 -11.68 -11.99 5.31
C THR A 202 -10.77 -12.69 4.31
N ASN A 203 -9.51 -12.95 4.68
CA ASN A 203 -8.45 -13.46 3.79
C ASN A 203 -8.15 -12.55 2.58
N MET A 204 -8.78 -11.38 2.48
CA MET A 204 -8.51 -10.37 1.46
C MET A 204 -7.45 -9.40 1.99
N ASN A 205 -6.29 -9.37 1.33
CA ASN A 205 -5.16 -8.50 1.63
C ASN A 205 -4.27 -8.38 0.38
N PRO A 206 -3.30 -7.44 0.33
CA PRO A 206 -2.46 -7.26 -0.86
C PRO A 206 -1.73 -8.53 -1.33
N HIS A 207 -1.32 -9.40 -0.39
CA HIS A 207 -0.58 -10.61 -0.72
C HIS A 207 -1.47 -11.70 -1.35
N THR A 208 -2.69 -11.89 -0.84
CA THR A 208 -3.65 -12.83 -1.44
C THR A 208 -4.18 -12.29 -2.76
N LEU A 209 -4.36 -10.96 -2.87
CA LEU A 209 -4.75 -10.30 -4.11
C LEU A 209 -3.72 -10.47 -5.23
N VAL A 210 -2.43 -10.18 -5.00
CA VAL A 210 -1.39 -10.38 -6.04
C VAL A 210 -1.33 -11.85 -6.49
N THR A 211 -1.55 -12.79 -5.56
CA THR A 211 -1.55 -14.22 -5.84
C THR A 211 -2.73 -14.59 -6.75
N ALA A 212 -3.91 -14.05 -6.49
CA ALA A 212 -5.08 -14.25 -7.35
C ALA A 212 -4.88 -13.62 -8.74
N ILE A 213 -4.35 -12.40 -8.81
CA ILE A 213 -4.03 -11.70 -10.06
C ILE A 213 -3.05 -12.52 -10.92
N ARG A 214 -1.97 -13.03 -10.32
CA ARG A 214 -1.00 -13.90 -11.01
C ARG A 214 -1.63 -15.20 -11.51
N ALA A 215 -2.53 -15.79 -10.73
CA ALA A 215 -3.25 -17.00 -11.14
C ALA A 215 -4.15 -16.72 -12.36
N ILE A 216 -4.87 -15.60 -12.35
CA ILE A 216 -5.69 -15.12 -13.47
C ILE A 216 -4.83 -14.87 -14.71
N ALA A 217 -3.70 -14.18 -14.57
CA ALA A 217 -2.78 -13.91 -15.68
C ALA A 217 -2.32 -15.21 -16.34
N LYS A 218 -2.00 -16.22 -15.53
CA LYS A 218 -1.60 -17.55 -15.99
C LYS A 218 -2.75 -18.28 -16.71
N GLU A 219 -3.97 -18.22 -16.20
CA GLU A 219 -5.17 -18.80 -16.83
C GLU A 219 -5.42 -18.20 -18.22
N ASP A 220 -5.19 -16.89 -18.36
CA ASP A 220 -5.42 -16.14 -19.59
C ASP A 220 -4.23 -16.19 -20.55
N ASN A 221 -3.12 -16.85 -20.16
CA ASN A 221 -1.86 -16.84 -20.87
C ASN A 221 -1.39 -15.41 -21.22
N THR A 222 -1.54 -14.50 -20.25
CA THR A 222 -1.16 -13.09 -20.36
C THR A 222 -0.15 -12.72 -19.27
N LYS A 223 0.49 -11.57 -19.43
CA LYS A 223 1.36 -10.97 -18.42
C LYS A 223 0.79 -9.62 -18.03
N PHE A 224 0.51 -9.46 -16.74
CA PHE A 224 0.18 -8.15 -16.19
C PHE A 224 1.48 -7.46 -15.79
N ASP A 225 1.64 -6.20 -16.19
CA ASP A 225 2.82 -5.42 -15.83
C ASP A 225 2.77 -5.05 -14.35
N ARG A 226 3.95 -4.99 -13.72
CA ARG A 226 4.16 -4.61 -12.31
C ARG A 226 3.04 -5.15 -11.42
N ASP A 227 2.89 -6.47 -11.41
CA ASP A 227 1.77 -7.12 -10.76
C ASP A 227 1.57 -6.69 -9.32
N GLY A 228 2.64 -6.43 -8.56
CA GLY A 228 2.62 -5.89 -7.20
C GLY A 228 2.61 -4.37 -7.03
N GLY A 229 2.42 -3.58 -8.09
CA GLY A 229 2.49 -2.11 -8.07
C GLY A 229 3.92 -1.55 -8.13
N VAL A 230 4.05 -0.25 -8.41
CA VAL A 230 5.36 0.43 -8.45
C VAL A 230 6.00 0.48 -7.07
N CYS A 231 5.18 0.67 -6.03
CA CYS A 231 5.61 0.69 -4.64
C CYS A 231 5.68 -0.70 -4.00
N ASN A 232 5.50 -1.76 -4.81
CA ASN A 232 5.55 -3.13 -4.36
C ASN A 232 4.54 -3.39 -3.21
N ASP A 233 3.35 -2.82 -3.35
CA ASP A 233 2.21 -2.85 -2.43
C ASP A 233 1.86 -4.27 -1.96
N SER A 234 2.08 -5.25 -2.84
CA SER A 234 1.92 -6.68 -2.52
C SER A 234 2.81 -7.22 -1.38
N LYS A 235 3.82 -6.47 -0.92
CA LYS A 235 4.71 -6.85 0.19
C LYS A 235 4.57 -5.97 1.43
N LYS A 236 3.52 -5.16 1.52
CA LYS A 236 3.22 -4.41 2.75
C LYS A 236 3.05 -5.36 3.94
N ALA A 237 3.35 -4.87 5.13
CA ALA A 237 3.17 -5.63 6.35
C ALA A 237 1.68 -5.89 6.57
N LEU A 238 1.32 -7.15 6.79
CA LEU A 238 -0.08 -7.54 7.01
C LEU A 238 -0.49 -7.31 8.47
N ASN A 239 -1.79 -7.08 8.68
CA ASN A 239 -2.39 -7.08 10.00
C ASN A 239 -2.13 -8.42 10.70
N ARG A 240 -1.70 -8.34 11.97
CA ARG A 240 -1.34 -9.50 12.79
C ARG A 240 -2.56 -10.27 13.28
N ASP A 241 -3.67 -9.56 13.51
CA ASP A 241 -4.94 -10.22 13.81
C ASP A 241 -5.50 -10.76 12.50
N ARG A 242 -5.68 -12.08 12.39
CA ARG A 242 -6.29 -12.74 11.22
C ARG A 242 -7.66 -13.33 11.52
N SER A 243 -8.21 -13.03 12.69
CA SER A 243 -9.44 -13.64 13.20
C SER A 243 -10.61 -12.67 13.20
N THR A 244 -10.36 -11.38 13.32
CA THR A 244 -11.41 -10.37 13.38
C THR A 244 -12.07 -10.14 12.02
N VAL A 245 -13.39 -10.31 11.98
CA VAL A 245 -14.25 -9.95 10.86
C VAL A 245 -15.17 -8.82 11.32
N ARG A 246 -15.26 -7.75 10.54
CA ARG A 246 -16.13 -6.60 10.81
C ARG A 246 -16.99 -6.32 9.59
N ASP A 247 -18.09 -5.62 9.81
CA ASP A 247 -18.93 -5.10 8.73
C ASP A 247 -18.18 -3.96 8.03
N VAL A 248 -17.76 -4.21 6.80
CA VAL A 248 -17.00 -3.26 5.96
C VAL A 248 -17.56 -3.30 4.56
N GLU A 249 -17.79 -2.16 3.94
CA GLU A 249 -18.16 -2.04 2.54
C GLU A 249 -17.09 -1.23 1.83
N VAL A 250 -16.35 -1.88 0.92
CA VAL A 250 -15.37 -1.22 0.06
C VAL A 250 -15.93 -1.16 -1.35
N HIS A 251 -16.13 0.05 -1.85
CA HIS A 251 -16.54 0.31 -3.23
C HIS A 251 -15.32 0.70 -4.06
N CYS A 252 -14.85 -0.21 -4.89
CA CYS A 252 -13.74 -0.06 -5.82
C CYS A 252 -14.29 0.37 -7.19
N PHE A 253 -13.89 1.56 -7.63
CA PHE A 253 -14.30 2.12 -8.91
C PHE A 253 -13.14 2.06 -9.90
N GLU A 254 -13.31 1.28 -10.96
CA GLU A 254 -12.31 1.03 -11.98
C GLU A 254 -12.92 1.26 -13.38
N PRO A 255 -12.58 2.37 -14.06
CA PRO A 255 -13.15 2.69 -15.36
C PRO A 255 -12.66 1.77 -16.49
N SER A 256 -11.46 1.18 -16.41
CA SER A 256 -10.95 0.24 -17.42
C SER A 256 -11.77 -1.07 -17.42
N PRO A 257 -12.44 -1.42 -18.54
CA PRO A 257 -13.18 -2.68 -18.63
C PRO A 257 -12.29 -3.92 -18.44
N ALA A 258 -11.04 -3.87 -18.94
CA ALA A 258 -10.11 -4.98 -18.81
C ALA A 258 -9.70 -5.21 -17.35
N THR A 259 -9.36 -4.13 -16.63
CA THR A 259 -8.99 -4.19 -15.21
C THR A 259 -10.19 -4.59 -14.35
N TYR A 260 -11.37 -4.04 -14.63
CA TYR A 260 -12.62 -4.42 -13.98
C TYR A 260 -12.92 -5.92 -14.06
N GLU A 261 -12.82 -6.55 -15.25
CA GLU A 261 -13.07 -7.98 -15.39
C GLU A 261 -12.03 -8.84 -14.66
N MET A 262 -10.77 -8.40 -14.63
CA MET A 262 -9.74 -9.03 -13.81
C MET A 262 -10.07 -8.95 -12.32
N LEU A 263 -10.48 -7.78 -11.82
CA LEU A 263 -10.85 -7.58 -10.42
C LEU A 263 -12.06 -8.44 -10.04
N LYS A 264 -13.08 -8.57 -10.89
CA LYS A 264 -14.24 -9.44 -10.63
C LYS A 264 -13.86 -10.90 -10.46
N ARG A 265 -12.90 -11.38 -11.26
CA ARG A 265 -12.36 -12.73 -11.12
C ARG A 265 -11.54 -12.88 -9.85
N ALA A 266 -10.78 -11.86 -9.46
CA ALA A 266 -10.06 -11.84 -8.18
C ALA A 266 -11.05 -11.88 -7.00
N HIS A 267 -12.11 -11.07 -7.04
CA HIS A 267 -13.20 -11.09 -6.08
C HIS A 267 -13.81 -12.48 -5.95
N THR A 268 -14.18 -13.12 -7.06
CA THR A 268 -14.75 -14.48 -7.05
C THR A 268 -13.81 -15.51 -6.40
N LYS A 269 -12.49 -15.35 -6.58
CA LYS A 269 -11.49 -16.27 -5.99
C LYS A 269 -11.27 -16.01 -4.49
N LEU A 270 -11.34 -14.76 -4.04
CA LEU A 270 -10.95 -14.35 -2.69
C LEU A 270 -12.14 -14.21 -1.74
N MET A 271 -13.30 -13.83 -2.25
CA MET A 271 -14.54 -13.59 -1.51
C MET A 271 -15.72 -14.37 -2.15
N PRO A 272 -15.63 -15.72 -2.24
CA PRO A 272 -16.63 -16.54 -2.96
C PRO A 272 -17.99 -16.64 -2.24
N LYS A 273 -18.08 -16.22 -0.97
CA LYS A 273 -19.31 -16.24 -0.18
C LYS A 273 -19.55 -14.84 0.36
N GLU A 274 -20.63 -14.22 -0.11
CA GLU A 274 -21.26 -13.13 0.63
C GLU A 274 -22.07 -13.79 1.74
N GLU A 275 -21.46 -13.94 2.92
CA GLU A 275 -22.22 -14.32 4.12
C GLU A 275 -23.05 -13.10 4.58
N ASP A 276 -24.17 -13.36 5.24
CA ASP A 276 -24.97 -12.29 5.84
C ASP A 276 -24.15 -11.62 6.97
N GLY A 277 -23.66 -10.41 6.69
CA GLY A 277 -22.75 -9.67 7.56
C GLY A 277 -21.26 -9.87 7.20
N GLY A 278 -20.41 -8.96 7.64
CA GLY A 278 -18.98 -8.97 7.38
C GLY A 278 -18.54 -8.01 6.25
N ALA A 279 -17.36 -8.27 5.70
CA ALA A 279 -16.77 -7.40 4.71
C ALA A 279 -17.27 -7.71 3.29
N LYS A 280 -17.51 -6.66 2.50
CA LYS A 280 -17.94 -6.71 1.11
C LYS A 280 -17.00 -5.87 0.26
N TRP A 281 -16.71 -6.34 -0.95
CA TRP A 281 -15.87 -5.64 -1.91
C TRP A 281 -16.62 -5.50 -3.24
N PHE A 282 -17.29 -4.36 -3.40
CA PHE A 282 -18.05 -4.05 -4.60
C PHE A 282 -17.12 -3.46 -5.66
N ILE A 283 -17.13 -4.03 -6.85
CA ILE A 283 -16.32 -3.55 -7.98
C ILE A 283 -17.26 -2.95 -9.00
N HIS A 284 -16.99 -1.71 -9.41
CA HIS A 284 -17.82 -0.94 -10.33
C HIS A 284 -17.02 -0.57 -11.57
N ASN A 285 -17.55 -0.87 -12.76
CA ASN A 285 -16.97 -0.39 -14.02
C ASN A 285 -17.52 1.01 -14.37
N LYS A 286 -17.07 2.02 -13.63
CA LYS A 286 -17.42 3.42 -13.85
C LYS A 286 -16.31 4.32 -13.33
N GLY A 287 -16.14 5.48 -13.95
CA GLY A 287 -15.33 6.56 -13.40
C GLY A 287 -16.11 7.38 -12.38
N LEU A 288 -15.40 8.06 -11.48
CA LEU A 288 -15.97 9.16 -10.71
C LEU A 288 -15.44 10.48 -11.27
N HIS A 289 -16.29 11.51 -11.29
CA HIS A 289 -15.94 12.81 -11.84
C HIS A 289 -16.76 13.92 -11.13
N GLY A 290 -16.54 15.19 -11.53
CA GLY A 290 -17.33 16.34 -11.10
C GLY A 290 -18.72 16.44 -11.74
N THR A 291 -19.07 15.52 -12.63
CA THR A 291 -20.33 15.52 -13.40
C THR A 291 -20.79 14.09 -13.65
N ASN A 292 -22.10 13.90 -13.79
CA ASN A 292 -22.69 12.63 -14.22
C ASN A 292 -22.75 12.57 -15.77
N GLY A 293 -22.62 11.37 -16.34
CA GLY A 293 -22.80 11.15 -17.77
C GLY A 293 -21.91 10.04 -18.31
N GLU A 294 -21.47 10.22 -19.54
CA GLU A 294 -20.54 9.32 -20.23
C GLU A 294 -19.31 10.13 -20.63
N MET A 295 -18.11 9.55 -20.55
CA MET A 295 -16.88 10.21 -20.99
C MET A 295 -16.11 9.30 -21.95
N SER A 296 -15.35 9.91 -22.85
CA SER A 296 -14.46 9.21 -23.77
C SER A 296 -13.13 8.91 -23.08
N TRP A 297 -12.70 7.65 -23.12
CA TRP A 297 -11.47 7.15 -22.55
C TRP A 297 -10.57 6.58 -23.63
N HIS A 298 -9.26 6.65 -23.41
CA HIS A 298 -8.29 6.11 -24.36
C HIS A 298 -8.55 4.62 -24.65
N SER A 299 -8.41 4.21 -25.91
CA SER A 299 -8.73 2.85 -26.38
C SER A 299 -7.97 1.75 -25.62
N ALA A 300 -6.76 2.05 -25.15
CA ALA A 300 -5.96 1.14 -24.34
C ALA A 300 -6.68 0.67 -23.05
N CYS A 301 -7.56 1.50 -22.47
CA CYS A 301 -8.37 1.13 -21.31
C CYS A 301 -9.19 -0.15 -21.54
N ALA A 302 -9.59 -0.43 -22.79
CA ALA A 302 -10.41 -1.59 -23.13
C ALA A 302 -9.67 -2.93 -22.99
N HIS A 303 -8.33 -2.90 -23.01
CA HIS A 303 -7.52 -4.11 -23.18
C HIS A 303 -6.32 -4.20 -22.23
N ALA A 304 -5.82 -3.08 -21.73
CA ALA A 304 -4.63 -3.04 -20.89
C ALA A 304 -5.03 -3.21 -19.41
N VAL A 305 -4.78 -4.41 -18.86
CA VAL A 305 -5.10 -4.74 -17.47
C VAL A 305 -4.08 -4.09 -16.52
N GLY A 306 -4.57 -3.24 -15.62
CA GLY A 306 -3.78 -2.54 -14.61
C GLY A 306 -2.75 -1.59 -15.20
N ASP A 307 -2.98 -1.08 -16.41
CA ASP A 307 -2.11 -0.10 -17.04
C ASP A 307 -2.50 1.31 -16.58
N GLU A 308 -1.50 2.11 -16.23
CA GLU A 308 -1.64 3.52 -15.80
C GLU A 308 -1.96 4.43 -17.01
N LEU A 309 -1.97 3.89 -18.24
CA LEU A 309 -2.32 4.62 -19.46
C LEU A 309 -3.83 4.87 -19.65
N CYS A 310 -4.67 4.49 -18.69
CA CYS A 310 -6.11 4.67 -18.81
C CYS A 310 -6.52 6.09 -18.41
N THR A 311 -6.78 6.94 -19.41
CA THR A 311 -7.08 8.36 -19.21
C THR A 311 -8.27 8.83 -20.06
N ILE A 312 -8.88 9.93 -19.66
CA ILE A 312 -9.95 10.61 -20.40
C ILE A 312 -9.36 11.32 -21.61
N VAL A 313 -10.02 11.22 -22.76
CA VAL A 313 -9.63 11.85 -24.02
C VAL A 313 -10.76 12.72 -24.56
N ASP A 314 -10.44 13.60 -25.50
CA ASP A 314 -11.44 14.45 -26.14
C ASP A 314 -12.53 13.62 -26.83
N GLU A 315 -13.76 14.12 -26.77
CA GLU A 315 -14.91 13.52 -27.46
C GLU A 315 -14.62 13.42 -28.97
N GLY A 316 -14.89 12.24 -29.55
CA GLY A 316 -14.64 11.97 -30.96
C GLY A 316 -13.22 11.50 -31.29
N THR A 317 -12.34 11.33 -30.29
CA THR A 317 -11.06 10.64 -30.47
C THR A 317 -11.28 9.25 -31.09
N SER A 318 -10.54 8.92 -32.15
CA SER A 318 -10.65 7.61 -32.83
C SER A 318 -10.40 6.49 -31.84
N ASP A 319 -11.22 5.45 -31.91
CA ASP A 319 -11.11 4.22 -31.10
C ASP A 319 -11.29 4.42 -29.59
N ALA A 320 -11.62 5.64 -29.13
CA ALA A 320 -11.94 5.89 -27.75
C ALA A 320 -13.15 5.02 -27.32
N ILE A 321 -13.08 4.50 -26.10
CA ILE A 321 -14.22 3.82 -25.49
C ILE A 321 -15.03 4.80 -24.67
N THR A 322 -16.31 4.52 -24.50
CA THR A 322 -17.18 5.30 -23.64
C THR A 322 -17.34 4.58 -22.31
N VAL A 323 -17.12 5.29 -21.21
CA VAL A 323 -17.28 4.76 -19.85
C VAL A 323 -18.23 5.68 -19.07
N PRO A 324 -19.19 5.11 -18.31
CA PRO A 324 -20.07 5.90 -17.46
C PRO A 324 -19.26 6.59 -16.36
N VAL A 325 -19.60 7.84 -16.08
CA VAL A 325 -19.08 8.62 -14.97
C VAL A 325 -20.21 9.11 -14.08
N VAL A 326 -19.97 9.12 -12.78
CA VAL A 326 -20.92 9.63 -11.79
C VAL A 326 -20.18 10.47 -10.75
N THR A 327 -20.87 11.40 -10.12
CA THR A 327 -20.35 12.10 -8.94
C THR A 327 -20.40 11.18 -7.72
N VAL A 328 -19.55 11.43 -6.72
CA VAL A 328 -19.58 10.68 -5.46
C VAL A 328 -20.90 10.90 -4.75
N ASP A 329 -21.41 12.14 -4.76
CA ASP A 329 -22.68 12.48 -4.13
C ASP A 329 -23.85 11.70 -4.76
N THR A 330 -23.98 11.71 -6.10
CA THR A 330 -25.04 10.93 -6.79
C THR A 330 -24.90 9.43 -6.51
N PHE A 331 -23.68 8.89 -6.54
CA PHE A 331 -23.48 7.47 -6.22
C PHE A 331 -23.98 7.12 -4.81
N LEU A 332 -23.68 7.96 -3.82
CA LEU A 332 -24.11 7.74 -2.44
C LEU A 332 -25.64 7.85 -2.28
N GLU A 333 -26.27 8.80 -2.97
CA GLU A 333 -27.74 8.98 -2.97
C GLU A 333 -28.47 7.78 -3.57
N GLU A 334 -27.96 7.26 -4.69
CA GLU A 334 -28.55 6.11 -5.38
C GLU A 334 -28.33 4.79 -4.62
N THR A 335 -27.15 4.61 -4.02
CA THR A 335 -26.77 3.36 -3.35
C THR A 335 -27.38 3.27 -1.95
N TYR A 336 -27.46 4.39 -1.23
CA TYR A 336 -27.96 4.45 0.14
C TYR A 336 -29.16 5.40 0.23
N PRO A 337 -30.29 5.05 -0.42
CA PRO A 337 -31.47 5.89 -0.43
C PRO A 337 -31.97 6.07 1.01
N SER A 338 -31.87 7.30 1.51
CA SER A 338 -32.37 7.66 2.83
C SER A 338 -33.59 8.56 2.71
N SER A 339 -34.47 8.47 3.69
CA SER A 339 -35.53 9.48 3.87
C SER A 339 -34.98 10.80 4.42
N SER A 340 -33.74 10.81 4.92
CA SER A 340 -33.02 12.02 5.34
C SER A 340 -32.30 12.69 4.18
N SER A 341 -32.14 14.01 4.25
CA SER A 341 -31.27 14.77 3.35
C SER A 341 -29.77 14.55 3.60
N GLU A 342 -29.40 13.82 4.66
CA GLU A 342 -28.00 13.52 4.98
C GLU A 342 -27.49 12.31 4.19
N LEU A 343 -26.30 12.44 3.61
CA LEU A 343 -25.57 11.35 2.98
C LEU A 343 -25.01 10.36 4.02
N PRO A 344 -24.79 9.09 3.65
CA PRO A 344 -24.18 8.10 4.54
C PRO A 344 -22.80 8.57 5.04
N LEU A 345 -22.39 8.05 6.20
CA LEU A 345 -21.07 8.34 6.75
C LEU A 345 -20.00 7.54 5.98
N VAL A 346 -19.15 8.24 5.25
CA VAL A 346 -18.00 7.68 4.55
C VAL A 346 -16.79 7.74 5.49
N HIS A 347 -16.24 6.58 5.84
CA HIS A 347 -15.09 6.52 6.74
C HIS A 347 -13.81 6.91 6.01
N MET A 348 -13.67 6.48 4.76
CA MET A 348 -12.58 6.86 3.88
C MET A 348 -13.10 7.14 2.47
N LEU A 349 -12.81 8.34 1.97
CA LEU A 349 -12.93 8.71 0.56
C LEU A 349 -11.51 8.77 -0.04
N LYS A 350 -11.08 7.69 -0.69
CA LYS A 350 -9.80 7.65 -1.41
C LYS A 350 -10.02 7.97 -2.89
N ILE A 351 -9.22 8.88 -3.41
CA ILE A 351 -9.23 9.36 -4.79
C ILE A 351 -7.85 9.13 -5.40
N ASP A 352 -7.82 8.55 -6.59
CA ASP A 352 -6.62 8.35 -7.40
C ASP A 352 -7.08 8.31 -8.85
N ALA A 353 -7.47 9.48 -9.36
CA ALA A 353 -8.17 9.58 -10.64
C ALA A 353 -7.20 9.99 -11.76
N GLU A 354 -5.94 9.53 -11.68
CA GLU A 354 -4.88 9.79 -12.68
C GLU A 354 -4.77 11.28 -13.01
N GLY A 355 -4.80 12.13 -11.97
CA GLY A 355 -4.69 13.58 -12.07
C GLY A 355 -6.02 14.34 -12.23
N LEU A 356 -7.16 13.65 -12.29
CA LEU A 356 -8.50 14.25 -12.26
C LEU A 356 -9.09 14.33 -10.84
N ASP A 357 -8.26 14.14 -9.81
CA ASP A 357 -8.64 14.20 -8.41
C ASP A 357 -9.43 15.47 -8.04
N PRO A 358 -9.08 16.69 -8.54
CA PRO A 358 -9.87 17.88 -8.27
C PRO A 358 -11.31 17.80 -8.77
N ALA A 359 -11.56 17.17 -9.93
CA ALA A 359 -12.91 16.98 -10.44
C ALA A 359 -13.71 16.02 -9.57
N VAL A 360 -13.08 14.93 -9.09
CA VAL A 360 -13.74 14.00 -8.16
C VAL A 360 -14.07 14.69 -6.83
N LEU A 361 -13.17 15.50 -6.29
CA LEU A 361 -13.41 16.32 -5.10
C LEU A 361 -14.58 17.29 -5.31
N GLN A 362 -14.68 17.92 -6.50
CA GLN A 362 -15.83 18.74 -6.86
C GLN A 362 -17.14 17.93 -6.92
N GLY A 363 -17.09 16.70 -7.45
CA GLY A 363 -18.21 15.75 -7.44
C GLY A 363 -18.51 15.13 -6.07
N SER A 364 -17.77 15.52 -5.03
CA SER A 364 -17.94 15.09 -3.64
C SER A 364 -18.36 16.25 -2.74
N MET A 365 -18.88 17.34 -3.32
CA MET A 365 -19.13 18.60 -2.62
C MET A 365 -20.07 18.42 -1.42
N ASN A 366 -21.17 17.69 -1.57
CA ASN A 366 -22.16 17.51 -0.51
C ASN A 366 -21.60 16.65 0.63
N VAL A 367 -20.97 15.50 0.31
CA VAL A 367 -20.39 14.63 1.35
C VAL A 367 -19.27 15.34 2.14
N LEU A 368 -18.48 16.21 1.48
CA LEU A 368 -17.39 16.95 2.11
C LEU A 368 -17.89 18.14 2.94
N THR A 369 -18.77 18.99 2.39
CA THR A 369 -19.30 20.17 3.10
C THR A 369 -20.19 19.82 4.29
N GLN A 370 -20.87 18.66 4.26
CA GLN A 370 -21.60 18.12 5.40
C GLN A 370 -20.69 17.43 6.44
N ASN A 371 -19.37 17.37 6.19
CA ASN A 371 -18.40 16.60 6.95
C ASN A 371 -18.87 15.16 7.19
N ARG A 372 -19.33 14.51 6.12
CA ARG A 372 -19.76 13.10 6.11
C ARG A 372 -18.67 12.16 5.61
N ALA A 373 -17.56 12.69 5.08
CA ALA A 373 -16.31 11.94 4.94
C ALA A 373 -15.42 12.18 6.17
N ILE A 374 -15.13 11.14 6.97
CA ILE A 374 -14.25 11.25 8.14
C ILE A 374 -12.83 11.57 7.70
N MET A 375 -12.32 10.77 6.74
CA MET A 375 -11.03 10.95 6.11
C MET A 375 -11.18 11.03 4.59
N VAL A 376 -10.30 11.80 3.97
CA VAL A 376 -10.18 11.94 2.52
C VAL A 376 -8.72 11.72 2.15
N MET A 377 -8.44 10.92 1.14
CA MET A 377 -7.11 10.75 0.57
C MET A 377 -7.19 11.06 -0.92
N PHE A 378 -6.24 11.79 -1.48
CA PHE A 378 -6.17 12.01 -2.93
C PHE A 378 -4.72 12.04 -3.43
N GLU A 379 -4.53 11.72 -4.72
CA GLU A 379 -3.22 11.81 -5.35
C GLU A 379 -2.95 13.24 -5.84
N PHE A 380 -1.75 13.75 -5.54
CA PHE A 380 -1.20 14.96 -6.13
C PHE A 380 -0.07 14.62 -7.09
N ASN A 381 -0.34 14.71 -8.38
CA ASN A 381 0.58 14.31 -9.45
C ASN A 381 0.68 15.40 -10.55
N PRO A 382 1.39 16.51 -10.29
CA PRO A 382 1.58 17.57 -11.27
C PRO A 382 2.38 17.12 -12.50
N GLY A 383 3.08 15.98 -12.43
CA GLY A 383 3.89 15.46 -13.53
C GLY A 383 3.09 15.02 -14.75
N LEU A 384 1.82 14.60 -14.58
CA LEU A 384 0.96 14.13 -15.67
C LEU A 384 0.61 15.23 -16.67
N SER A 385 0.53 16.47 -16.20
CA SER A 385 0.19 17.63 -17.04
C SER A 385 1.43 18.43 -17.49
N GLU A 386 2.63 18.02 -17.10
CA GLU A 386 3.87 18.77 -17.40
C GLU A 386 4.69 18.20 -18.57
N LYS A 387 4.38 16.99 -19.04
CA LYS A 387 5.18 16.29 -20.07
C LYS A 387 4.31 15.76 -21.21
N GLY A 388 4.85 15.82 -22.43
CA GLY A 388 4.28 15.22 -23.63
C GLY A 388 3.45 16.18 -24.49
N ASP A 389 3.01 15.68 -25.65
CA ASP A 389 2.18 16.43 -26.61
C ASP A 389 0.71 16.50 -26.18
N HIS A 390 0.30 15.69 -25.20
CA HIS A 390 -1.05 15.58 -24.67
C HIS A 390 -1.04 15.54 -23.13
N PRO A 391 -0.82 16.69 -22.46
CA PRO A 391 -0.92 16.76 -21.01
C PRO A 391 -2.33 16.35 -20.57
N HIS A 392 -2.43 15.47 -19.58
CA HIS A 392 -3.70 15.06 -18.98
C HIS A 392 -3.70 15.37 -17.48
N GLY A 393 -4.89 15.43 -16.90
CA GLY A 393 -5.11 15.84 -15.52
C GLY A 393 -5.27 17.35 -15.32
N MET A 394 -5.60 17.72 -14.09
CA MET A 394 -5.88 19.09 -13.67
C MET A 394 -4.73 19.71 -12.87
N TRP A 395 -3.78 18.89 -12.42
CA TRP A 395 -2.62 19.35 -11.66
C TRP A 395 -1.57 20.04 -12.53
N GLY A 396 -0.56 20.67 -11.92
CA GLY A 396 0.61 21.19 -12.63
C GLY A 396 0.33 22.44 -13.49
N ARG A 397 1.29 22.81 -14.34
CA ARG A 397 1.24 24.08 -15.09
C ARG A 397 0.31 24.07 -16.30
N ASN A 398 0.19 22.92 -16.97
CA ASN A 398 -0.65 22.76 -18.15
C ASN A 398 -1.89 21.89 -17.88
N GLY A 399 -2.30 21.77 -16.62
CA GLY A 399 -3.55 21.08 -16.28
C GLY A 399 -4.73 21.74 -16.97
N ASN A 400 -5.77 20.95 -17.30
CA ASN A 400 -6.92 21.41 -18.06
C ASN A 400 -8.27 20.99 -17.43
N PRO A 401 -8.95 21.87 -16.69
CA PRO A 401 -8.46 23.17 -16.23
C PRO A 401 -7.35 23.01 -15.18
N ARG A 402 -6.49 24.02 -15.06
CA ARG A 402 -5.44 24.03 -14.05
C ARG A 402 -6.03 24.28 -12.67
N VAL A 403 -5.70 23.38 -11.74
CA VAL A 403 -6.00 23.49 -10.31
C VAL A 403 -4.71 23.24 -9.53
N THR A 404 -4.46 24.04 -8.50
CA THR A 404 -3.29 23.89 -7.63
C THR A 404 -3.66 23.13 -6.35
N LEU A 405 -2.68 22.45 -5.77
CA LEU A 405 -2.84 21.80 -4.47
C LEU A 405 -3.24 22.81 -3.39
N MET A 406 -2.69 24.03 -3.43
CA MET A 406 -3.01 25.08 -2.45
C MET A 406 -4.47 25.53 -2.52
N GLU A 407 -5.06 25.64 -3.72
CA GLU A 407 -6.48 25.97 -3.86
C GLU A 407 -7.36 24.87 -3.26
N VAL A 408 -7.06 23.61 -3.57
CA VAL A 408 -7.80 22.45 -3.06
C VAL A 408 -7.69 22.34 -1.54
N THR A 409 -6.47 22.43 -0.99
CA THR A 409 -6.28 22.28 0.46
C THR A 409 -6.77 23.48 1.25
N SER A 410 -6.73 24.69 0.68
CA SER A 410 -7.36 25.87 1.29
C SER A 410 -8.87 25.69 1.38
N TRP A 411 -9.52 25.24 0.31
CA TRP A 411 -10.96 24.96 0.32
C TRP A 411 -11.33 23.86 1.32
N LEU A 412 -10.56 22.76 1.37
CA LEU A 412 -10.76 21.69 2.36
C LEU A 412 -10.59 22.21 3.81
N ASP A 413 -9.61 23.07 4.06
CA ASP A 413 -9.42 23.73 5.36
C ASP A 413 -10.60 24.62 5.74
N ASP A 414 -11.13 25.40 4.80
CA ASP A 414 -12.29 26.26 5.02
C ASP A 414 -13.54 25.45 5.41
N ILE A 415 -13.74 24.27 4.82
CA ILE A 415 -14.87 23.37 5.14
C ILE A 415 -14.57 22.39 6.29
N GLY A 416 -13.46 22.59 7.02
CA GLY A 416 -13.23 21.89 8.28
C GLY A 416 -12.31 20.68 8.23
N TYR A 417 -11.46 20.53 7.21
CA TYR A 417 -10.48 19.44 7.13
C TYR A 417 -9.06 19.93 7.41
N ASP A 418 -8.30 19.13 8.16
CA ASP A 418 -6.85 19.31 8.27
C ASP A 418 -6.18 18.31 7.31
N CYS A 419 -5.44 18.82 6.33
CA CYS A 419 -4.73 18.02 5.33
C CYS A 419 -3.22 17.97 5.56
N TYR A 420 -2.63 16.85 5.13
CA TYR A 420 -1.24 16.48 5.28
C TYR A 420 -0.72 15.78 4.01
N LEU A 421 0.54 15.99 3.65
CA LEU A 421 1.25 15.14 2.69
C LEU A 421 1.77 13.90 3.41
N ASP A 422 1.44 12.74 2.86
CA ASP A 422 1.91 11.44 3.32
C ASP A 422 3.29 11.13 2.73
N THR A 423 4.10 10.40 3.48
CA THR A 423 5.50 10.20 3.11
C THR A 423 6.06 8.84 3.47
N HIS A 424 7.15 8.49 2.79
CA HIS A 424 7.96 7.32 3.13
C HIS A 424 8.91 7.63 4.28
N LEU A 425 8.96 6.75 5.28
CA LEU A 425 9.90 6.75 6.37
C LEU A 425 11.17 5.98 5.97
N PRO A 426 12.36 6.59 6.10
CA PRO A 426 13.60 5.93 5.71
C PRO A 426 13.79 4.60 6.45
N ASP A 427 14.07 3.53 5.70
CA ASP A 427 14.44 2.24 6.31
C ASP A 427 15.89 2.27 6.87
N GLU A 428 16.31 1.22 7.58
CA GLU A 428 17.67 1.17 8.14
C GLU A 428 18.78 1.20 7.06
N ASN A 429 18.53 0.66 5.87
CA ASN A 429 19.50 0.72 4.77
C ASN A 429 19.63 2.14 4.22
N GLU A 430 18.54 2.88 4.13
CA GLU A 430 18.51 4.27 3.69
C GLU A 430 19.14 5.20 4.73
N LYS A 431 18.84 5.01 6.02
CA LYS A 431 19.53 5.71 7.11
C LYS A 431 21.04 5.47 7.06
N ASN A 432 21.47 4.23 6.81
CA ASN A 432 22.88 3.88 6.65
C ASN A 432 23.54 4.56 5.42
N LYS A 433 22.75 4.94 4.40
CA LYS A 433 23.20 5.75 3.26
C LYS A 433 23.18 7.25 3.55
N GLY A 434 22.88 7.65 4.78
CA GLY A 434 22.83 9.04 5.22
C GLY A 434 21.51 9.72 4.94
N VAL A 435 20.43 8.99 4.62
CA VAL A 435 19.13 9.63 4.54
C VAL A 435 18.66 10.02 5.95
N LEU A 436 18.49 11.32 6.15
CA LEU A 436 17.97 11.89 7.38
C LEU A 436 16.54 11.41 7.66
N GLU A 437 16.11 11.45 8.92
CA GLU A 437 14.75 11.11 9.33
C GLU A 437 13.70 12.09 8.78
N ALA A 438 12.57 11.54 8.35
CA ALA A 438 11.40 12.29 7.90
C ALA A 438 10.21 11.96 8.81
N PRO A 439 9.27 12.90 9.02
CA PRO A 439 8.03 12.59 9.69
C PRO A 439 7.14 11.74 8.78
N GLY A 440 6.16 11.02 9.33
CA GLY A 440 5.20 10.30 8.50
C GLY A 440 4.34 11.26 7.67
N LEU A 441 3.98 12.41 8.26
CA LEU A 441 3.13 13.42 7.64
C LEU A 441 3.73 14.83 7.69
N TYR A 442 3.48 15.64 6.66
CA TYR A 442 3.69 17.08 6.67
C TYR A 442 2.36 17.83 6.59
N ARG A 443 2.05 18.70 7.56
CA ARG A 443 0.83 19.51 7.53
C ARG A 443 0.84 20.50 6.36
N ILE A 444 -0.24 20.60 5.60
CA ILE A 444 -0.32 21.49 4.42
C ILE A 444 -1.49 22.48 4.47
N THR A 445 -2.22 22.51 5.59
CA THR A 445 -3.38 23.39 5.88
C THR A 445 -3.11 24.24 7.11
N GLY A 446 -3.90 25.30 7.33
CA GLY A 446 -3.68 26.22 8.45
C GLY A 446 -2.45 27.10 8.25
N ASP A 447 -2.26 27.65 7.06
CA ASP A 447 -1.15 28.56 6.73
C ASP A 447 0.24 27.92 6.93
N CYS A 448 0.35 26.60 6.85
CA CYS A 448 1.61 25.86 7.04
C CYS A 448 2.45 25.71 5.76
N MET A 449 1.97 26.21 4.61
CA MET A 449 2.72 26.24 3.35
C MET A 449 2.70 27.63 2.71
N SER A 450 3.87 28.08 2.25
CA SER A 450 4.03 29.33 1.49
C SER A 450 4.01 29.13 -0.02
N LYS A 451 4.19 27.89 -0.49
CA LYS A 451 4.23 27.52 -1.90
C LYS A 451 3.96 26.02 -2.09
N GLU A 452 3.43 25.67 -3.25
CA GLU A 452 3.16 24.29 -3.66
C GLU A 452 4.44 23.44 -3.71
N PRO A 453 4.44 22.22 -3.15
CA PRO A 453 5.58 21.31 -3.15
C PRO A 453 5.98 20.91 -4.58
N SER A 454 7.28 20.94 -4.88
CA SER A 454 7.81 20.24 -6.04
C SER A 454 7.92 18.76 -5.73
N VAL A 455 7.02 17.96 -6.30
CA VAL A 455 7.04 16.49 -6.18
C VAL A 455 7.70 15.87 -7.41
N ARG A 456 8.40 14.75 -7.21
CA ARG A 456 8.92 13.94 -8.31
C ARG A 456 7.99 12.75 -8.48
N GLY A 457 7.20 12.73 -9.55
CA GLY A 457 6.10 11.77 -9.69
C GLY A 457 4.88 12.29 -8.96
N TRP A 458 4.35 11.49 -8.04
CA TRP A 458 3.16 11.81 -7.26
C TRP A 458 3.45 11.93 -5.75
N ALA A 459 2.47 12.43 -5.01
CA ALA A 459 2.39 12.43 -3.56
C ALA A 459 0.96 12.13 -3.14
N ASN A 460 0.77 11.41 -2.03
CA ASN A 460 -0.57 11.28 -1.44
C ASN A 460 -0.83 12.40 -0.45
N VAL A 461 -2.03 12.97 -0.51
CA VAL A 461 -2.55 13.89 0.48
C VAL A 461 -3.60 13.16 1.30
N VAL A 462 -3.50 13.23 2.62
CA VAL A 462 -4.50 12.70 3.55
C VAL A 462 -5.07 13.84 4.39
N CYS A 463 -6.39 13.89 4.50
CA CYS A 463 -7.13 14.89 5.23
C CYS A 463 -8.06 14.22 6.25
N ALA A 464 -8.24 14.85 7.41
CA ALA A 464 -9.24 14.42 8.39
C ALA A 464 -10.18 15.58 8.74
N SER A 465 -11.48 15.31 8.83
CA SER A 465 -12.45 16.31 9.25
C SER A 465 -12.28 16.60 10.74
N ARG A 466 -12.13 17.89 11.09
CA ARG A 466 -12.03 18.39 12.47
C ARG A 466 -13.25 18.03 13.33
N LYS A 467 -14.39 17.72 12.70
CA LYS A 467 -15.60 17.20 13.37
C LYS A 467 -15.32 15.91 14.14
N TYR A 468 -14.43 15.06 13.62
CA TYR A 468 -13.98 13.83 14.27
C TYR A 468 -12.62 14.08 14.94
N GLY A 469 -12.64 14.83 16.03
CA GLY A 469 -11.44 15.41 16.63
C GLY A 469 -10.36 14.39 17.00
N ASN A 470 -10.74 13.19 17.42
CA ASN A 470 -9.80 12.09 17.70
C ASN A 470 -9.02 11.64 16.45
N VAL A 471 -9.67 11.59 15.28
CA VAL A 471 -9.03 11.23 14.01
C VAL A 471 -8.11 12.37 13.55
N ALA A 472 -8.60 13.61 13.61
CA ALA A 472 -7.81 14.78 13.23
C ALA A 472 -6.58 14.99 14.15
N GLU A 473 -6.74 14.76 15.45
CA GLU A 473 -5.65 14.82 16.45
C GLU A 473 -4.61 13.74 16.16
N ARG A 474 -5.04 12.53 15.81
CA ARG A 474 -4.11 11.46 15.45
C ARG A 474 -3.25 11.80 14.24
N LEU A 475 -3.82 12.39 13.18
CA LEU A 475 -3.03 12.85 12.04
C LEU A 475 -2.07 13.98 12.45
N LEU A 476 -2.51 14.88 13.33
CA LEU A 476 -1.67 15.96 13.84
C LEU A 476 -0.47 15.43 14.66
N GLU A 477 -0.65 14.36 15.45
CA GLU A 477 0.43 13.71 16.20
C GLU A 477 1.48 13.06 15.27
N LEU A 478 1.02 12.46 14.17
CA LEU A 478 1.89 11.87 13.15
C LEU A 478 2.60 12.94 12.31
N ALA A 479 2.04 14.14 12.27
CA ALA A 479 2.64 15.29 11.61
C ALA A 479 3.71 15.92 12.49
N THR A 480 4.93 16.05 11.97
CA THR A 480 5.94 16.88 12.62
C THR A 480 5.84 18.30 12.08
N ILE A 481 5.23 19.18 12.88
CA ILE A 481 5.34 20.62 12.66
C ILE A 481 6.73 21.06 13.12
N VAL A 482 7.45 21.79 12.28
CA VAL A 482 8.79 22.26 12.63
C VAL A 482 8.67 23.20 13.84
N GLN A 483 9.29 22.82 14.96
CA GLN A 483 9.40 23.68 16.14
C GLN A 483 10.62 24.60 15.96
N THR A 484 10.47 25.88 16.33
CA THR A 484 11.52 26.90 16.29
C THR A 484 12.52 26.76 17.42
#